data_AF-A0A0P4VZ22-F1
#
_entry.id   AF-A0A0P4VZ22-F1
#
_cell.length_a   1.000
_cell.length_b   1.000
_cell.length_c   1.000
_cell.angle_alpha   90.00
_cell.angle_beta   90.00
_cell.angle_gamma   90.00
#
_symmetry.space_group_name_H-M   'P 1'
#
loop_
_entity.id
_entity.type
_entity.pdbx_description
1 polymer ?
#
loop_
_entity_poly.entity_id
_entity_poly.type
_entity_poly.pdbx_seq_one_letter_code
_entity_poly.pdbx_strand_id
1 'polypeptide(L)'
;MELQDLFAYGDVDGKGVEAKLQHPMGVTSVGEAIYVADSYNSKIKVIQPSGKTYTVSTISETDSAKLNEPGGVCAAPDGSSLYIADTNNHAIKILSLTDHSIRKFPVLMVDEGDSSSQDLLNGNIETGVEMEEVVVSVPSEGAEEITLQIKLNLPEGVSLNEAAPNKWKVESHDPGLILPASQGNLQQGTELKVGLPAAGDTPSRDLIMSCTVFPCLASGVCVMAIVARCAVRLTHTEGEVSTSKDVSINIRLKL
;
A
#
# COMPACT_ATOMS: atom_id res chain seq x y z
N MET A 1 14.56 -41.32 3.69
CA MET A 1 14.98 -40.04 4.30
C MET A 1 14.41 -40.05 5.70
N GLU A 2 15.25 -40.26 6.72
CA GLU A 2 14.79 -40.17 8.11
C GLU A 2 14.55 -38.70 8.44
N LEU A 3 13.33 -38.38 8.89
CA LEU A 3 12.84 -37.02 9.18
C LEU A 3 13.45 -36.40 10.46
N GLN A 4 14.63 -36.86 10.90
CA GLN A 4 15.21 -36.51 12.20
C GLN A 4 16.57 -35.79 12.13
N ASP A 5 17.17 -35.64 10.94
CA ASP A 5 18.47 -34.98 10.82
C ASP A 5 18.32 -33.45 10.67
N LEU A 6 18.41 -32.74 11.79
CA LEU A 6 18.44 -31.27 11.84
C LEU A 6 19.86 -30.69 11.65
N PHE A 7 20.88 -31.55 11.47
CA PHE A 7 22.29 -31.15 11.37
C PHE A 7 22.85 -31.29 9.94
N ALA A 8 22.01 -31.62 8.97
CA ALA A 8 22.35 -31.67 7.55
C ALA A 8 22.47 -30.27 6.89
N TYR A 9 23.23 -29.36 7.50
CA TYR A 9 23.47 -28.00 7.01
C TYR A 9 24.83 -27.84 6.32
N GLY A 10 25.06 -26.69 5.69
CA GLY A 10 26.33 -26.33 5.07
C GLY A 10 26.12 -25.33 3.93
N ASP A 11 27.16 -25.13 3.11
CA ASP A 11 27.14 -24.23 1.96
C ASP A 11 27.56 -24.99 0.70
N VAL A 12 26.58 -25.64 0.06
CA VAL A 12 26.82 -26.46 -1.13
C VAL A 12 25.71 -26.22 -2.15
N ASP A 13 26.09 -25.77 -3.33
CA ASP A 13 25.20 -25.70 -4.49
C ASP A 13 25.03 -27.11 -5.07
N GLY A 14 23.84 -27.43 -5.58
CA GLY A 14 23.58 -28.79 -6.06
C GLY A 14 22.11 -29.08 -6.33
N LYS A 15 21.80 -30.36 -6.56
CA LYS A 15 20.44 -30.81 -6.88
C LYS A 15 19.76 -31.43 -5.66
N GLY A 16 18.50 -31.05 -5.43
CA GLY A 16 17.70 -31.71 -4.41
C GLY A 16 18.34 -31.65 -3.01
N VAL A 17 18.43 -32.82 -2.39
CA VAL A 17 19.03 -33.03 -1.07
C VAL A 17 20.56 -32.92 -1.05
N GLU A 18 21.24 -32.84 -2.20
CA GLU A 18 22.69 -32.65 -2.26
C GLU A 18 23.06 -31.22 -1.88
N ALA A 19 22.22 -30.24 -2.26
CA ALA A 19 22.36 -28.86 -1.84
C ALA A 19 22.32 -28.72 -0.31
N LYS A 20 23.06 -27.75 0.21
CA LYS A 20 23.11 -27.42 1.64
C LYS A 20 22.88 -25.94 1.82
N LEU A 21 22.07 -25.64 2.83
CA LEU A 21 21.77 -24.30 3.34
C LEU A 21 22.18 -24.29 4.83
N GLN A 22 22.30 -23.10 5.40
CA GLN A 22 22.57 -22.93 6.82
C GLN A 22 21.67 -21.85 7.43
N HIS A 23 20.69 -22.31 8.21
CA HIS A 23 19.72 -21.47 8.92
C HIS A 23 19.04 -20.42 8.03
N PRO A 24 18.42 -20.82 6.90
CA PRO A 24 17.74 -19.88 6.02
C PRO A 24 16.53 -19.24 6.72
N MET A 25 16.43 -17.90 6.69
CA MET A 25 15.39 -17.17 7.42
C MET A 25 14.30 -16.54 6.54
N GLY A 26 14.58 -16.35 5.26
CA GLY A 26 13.67 -15.66 4.33
C GLY A 26 13.54 -16.36 2.99
N VAL A 27 12.35 -16.28 2.41
CA VAL A 27 12.05 -16.84 1.08
C VAL A 27 11.10 -15.93 0.30
N THR A 28 11.31 -15.81 -1.01
CA THR A 28 10.40 -15.13 -1.95
C THR A 28 10.46 -15.83 -3.32
N SER A 29 9.47 -15.61 -4.18
CA SER A 29 9.45 -16.14 -5.55
C SER A 29 9.42 -15.03 -6.60
N VAL A 30 10.08 -15.25 -7.74
CA VAL A 30 9.90 -14.48 -8.97
C VAL A 30 9.75 -15.46 -10.13
N GLY A 31 8.57 -15.48 -10.75
CA GLY A 31 8.20 -16.56 -11.67
C GLY A 31 8.22 -17.91 -10.96
N GLU A 32 8.88 -18.91 -11.56
CA GLU A 32 9.06 -20.25 -10.95
C GLU A 32 10.29 -20.32 -10.02
N ALA A 33 11.17 -19.32 -10.04
CA ALA A 33 12.37 -19.29 -9.23
C ALA A 33 12.06 -18.89 -7.79
N ILE A 34 12.67 -19.59 -6.82
CA ILE A 34 12.55 -19.28 -5.40
C ILE A 34 13.89 -18.75 -4.90
N TYR A 35 13.88 -17.60 -4.25
CA TYR A 35 15.06 -16.97 -3.68
C TYR A 35 15.05 -17.14 -2.18
N VAL A 36 16.19 -17.51 -1.62
CA VAL A 36 16.34 -17.83 -0.20
C VAL A 36 17.44 -16.97 0.40
N ALA A 37 17.14 -16.31 1.51
CA ALA A 37 18.14 -15.70 2.37
C ALA A 37 18.79 -16.81 3.21
N ASP A 38 19.95 -17.29 2.76
CA ASP A 38 20.73 -18.34 3.40
C ASP A 38 21.62 -17.73 4.48
N SER A 39 20.99 -17.42 5.61
CA SER A 39 21.44 -16.38 6.54
C SER A 39 22.83 -16.64 7.11
N TYR A 40 23.11 -17.84 7.63
CA TYR A 40 24.43 -18.10 8.23
C TYR A 40 25.53 -18.35 7.21
N ASN A 41 25.17 -18.66 5.97
CA ASN A 41 26.10 -18.65 4.84
C ASN A 41 26.31 -17.24 4.26
N SER A 42 25.60 -16.23 4.77
CA SER A 42 25.64 -14.84 4.29
C SER A 42 25.42 -14.70 2.78
N LYS A 43 24.47 -15.48 2.23
CA LYS A 43 24.21 -15.59 0.79
C LYS A 43 22.74 -15.46 0.45
N ILE A 44 22.48 -15.06 -0.81
CA ILE A 44 21.18 -15.31 -1.44
C ILE A 44 21.34 -16.49 -2.38
N LYS A 45 20.56 -17.54 -2.14
CA LYS A 45 20.46 -18.72 -3.00
C LYS A 45 19.25 -18.59 -3.91
N VAL A 46 19.30 -19.20 -5.08
CA VAL A 46 18.17 -19.39 -5.98
C VAL A 46 17.91 -20.88 -6.15
N ILE A 47 16.64 -21.25 -6.08
CA ILE A 47 16.14 -22.60 -6.32
C ILE A 47 15.35 -22.55 -7.62
N GLN A 48 15.80 -23.32 -8.61
CA GLN A 48 15.16 -23.44 -9.91
C GLN A 48 14.50 -24.82 -10.04
N PRO A 49 13.17 -24.89 -10.27
CA PRO A 49 12.50 -26.14 -10.60
C PRO A 49 13.01 -26.72 -11.93
N SER A 50 13.16 -28.05 -11.99
CA SER A 50 13.52 -28.79 -13.20
C SER A 50 12.75 -30.10 -13.23
N GLY A 51 11.49 -30.05 -13.66
CA GLY A 51 10.59 -31.20 -13.68
C GLY A 51 10.22 -31.63 -12.25
N LYS A 52 10.66 -32.83 -11.83
CA LYS A 52 10.42 -33.36 -10.47
C LYS A 52 11.54 -33.04 -9.48
N THR A 53 12.56 -32.31 -9.89
CA THR A 53 13.71 -31.95 -9.05
C THR A 53 13.91 -30.44 -8.99
N TYR A 54 14.83 -29.99 -8.16
CA TYR A 54 15.24 -28.60 -8.07
C TYR A 54 16.77 -28.49 -8.04
N THR A 55 17.29 -27.41 -8.60
CA THR A 55 18.71 -27.05 -8.51
C THR A 55 18.83 -25.81 -7.64
N VAL A 56 19.71 -25.86 -6.65
CA VAL A 56 20.03 -24.73 -5.76
C VAL A 56 21.40 -24.20 -6.15
N SER A 57 21.50 -22.89 -6.35
CA SER A 57 22.76 -22.21 -6.66
C SER A 57 22.88 -20.86 -5.95
N THR A 58 24.10 -20.44 -5.68
CA THR A 58 24.40 -19.12 -5.12
C THR A 58 24.30 -18.05 -6.20
N ILE A 59 23.74 -16.89 -5.87
CA ILE A 59 23.86 -15.71 -6.74
C ILE A 59 25.24 -15.10 -6.51
N SER A 60 26.12 -15.21 -7.52
CA SER A 60 27.57 -15.00 -7.42
C SER A 60 28.01 -13.65 -6.84
N GLU A 61 27.22 -12.60 -7.07
CA GLU A 61 27.52 -11.23 -6.60
C GLU A 61 27.17 -10.98 -5.12
N THR A 62 26.63 -11.98 -4.41
CA THR A 62 26.36 -11.83 -2.98
C THR A 62 27.63 -11.80 -2.12
N ASP A 63 28.67 -12.52 -2.54
CA ASP A 63 29.96 -12.54 -1.87
C ASP A 63 30.71 -11.20 -2.02
N SER A 64 30.59 -10.54 -3.18
CA SER A 64 31.17 -9.21 -3.42
C SER A 64 30.47 -8.12 -2.61
N ALA A 65 29.17 -8.29 -2.35
CA ALA A 65 28.35 -7.37 -1.59
C ALA A 65 28.52 -7.45 -0.06
N LYS A 66 29.26 -8.45 0.45
CA LYS A 66 29.47 -8.69 1.89
C LYS A 66 28.16 -8.64 2.68
N LEU A 67 27.20 -9.47 2.33
CA LEU A 67 26.01 -9.66 3.17
C LEU A 67 26.43 -10.19 4.54
N ASN A 68 25.61 -9.93 5.56
CA ASN A 68 25.87 -10.37 6.93
C ASN A 68 24.56 -10.76 7.60
N GLU A 69 24.33 -12.07 7.70
CA GLU A 69 23.10 -12.66 8.23
C GLU A 69 21.83 -12.03 7.66
N PRO A 70 21.61 -12.09 6.32
CA PRO A 70 20.39 -11.59 5.72
C PRO A 70 19.18 -12.31 6.32
N GLY A 71 18.32 -11.58 7.03
CA GLY A 71 17.20 -12.15 7.79
C GLY A 71 15.94 -12.32 6.95
N GLY A 72 15.88 -11.67 5.78
CA GLY A 72 14.70 -11.68 4.92
C GLY A 72 15.01 -11.26 3.48
N VAL A 73 14.17 -11.71 2.56
CA VAL A 73 14.21 -11.35 1.13
C VAL A 73 12.79 -11.20 0.59
N CYS A 74 12.55 -10.19 -0.24
CA CYS A 74 11.25 -9.92 -0.87
C CYS A 74 11.44 -9.43 -2.31
N ALA A 75 10.59 -9.89 -3.24
CA ALA A 75 10.62 -9.44 -4.62
C ALA A 75 9.99 -8.06 -4.80
N ALA A 76 10.56 -7.24 -5.68
CA ALA A 76 9.90 -6.05 -6.19
C ALA A 76 8.62 -6.43 -6.98
N PRO A 77 7.58 -5.57 -7.02
CA PRO A 77 6.32 -5.88 -7.71
C PRO A 77 6.47 -6.18 -9.20
N ASP A 78 7.47 -5.59 -9.85
CA ASP A 78 7.81 -5.80 -11.27
C ASP A 78 8.67 -7.06 -11.51
N GLY A 79 9.10 -7.74 -10.45
CA GLY A 79 9.98 -8.91 -10.52
C GLY A 79 11.41 -8.59 -10.97
N SER A 80 11.83 -7.33 -11.03
CA SER A 80 13.15 -6.94 -11.56
C SER A 80 14.27 -7.05 -10.52
N SER A 81 13.92 -7.00 -9.23
CA SER A 81 14.87 -6.90 -8.13
C SER A 81 14.36 -7.63 -6.88
N LEU A 82 15.29 -7.93 -5.96
CA LEU A 82 14.99 -8.37 -4.60
C LEU A 82 15.45 -7.31 -3.60
N TYR A 83 14.61 -7.05 -2.61
CA TYR A 83 14.98 -6.33 -1.39
C TYR A 83 15.44 -7.33 -0.34
N ILE A 84 16.59 -7.07 0.26
CA ILE A 84 17.25 -7.93 1.24
C ILE A 84 17.34 -7.15 2.55
N ALA A 85 16.82 -7.72 3.63
CA ALA A 85 17.06 -7.24 4.99
C ALA A 85 18.42 -7.77 5.44
N ASP A 86 19.46 -6.96 5.27
CA ASP A 86 20.85 -7.30 5.60
C ASP A 86 21.12 -6.98 7.08
N THR A 87 20.60 -7.86 7.95
CA THR A 87 20.33 -7.62 9.38
C THR A 87 21.53 -7.09 10.14
N ASN A 88 22.67 -7.79 10.08
CA ASN A 88 23.85 -7.43 10.86
C ASN A 88 24.68 -6.30 10.22
N ASN A 89 24.30 -5.86 9.01
CA ASN A 89 24.83 -4.65 8.40
C ASN A 89 23.90 -3.44 8.59
N HIS A 90 22.77 -3.61 9.30
CA HIS A 90 21.77 -2.57 9.56
C HIS A 90 21.33 -1.85 8.27
N ALA A 91 21.13 -2.61 7.20
CA ALA A 91 20.88 -2.07 5.88
C ALA A 91 19.78 -2.84 5.15
N ILE A 92 19.08 -2.12 4.27
CA ILE A 92 18.36 -2.75 3.17
C ILE A 92 19.27 -2.74 1.96
N LYS A 93 19.41 -3.88 1.29
CA LYS A 93 20.14 -4.01 0.02
C LYS A 93 19.17 -4.41 -1.08
N ILE A 94 19.48 -3.98 -2.30
CA ILE A 94 18.71 -4.28 -3.50
C ILE A 94 19.60 -5.10 -4.41
N LEU A 95 19.18 -6.32 -4.72
CA LEU A 95 19.80 -7.20 -5.71
C LEU A 95 19.01 -7.09 -7.01
N SER A 96 19.64 -6.62 -8.07
CA SER A 96 19.08 -6.65 -9.43
C SER A 96 19.08 -8.08 -9.95
N LEU A 97 17.95 -8.55 -10.49
CA LEU A 97 17.86 -9.89 -11.06
C LEU A 97 18.33 -9.96 -12.52
N THR A 98 18.62 -8.81 -13.14
CA THR A 98 19.11 -8.74 -14.52
C THR A 98 20.63 -8.88 -14.61
N ASP A 99 21.36 -8.14 -13.78
CA ASP A 99 22.82 -8.09 -13.79
C ASP A 99 23.45 -8.62 -12.51
N HIS A 100 22.63 -9.11 -11.58
CA HIS A 100 23.04 -9.60 -10.26
C HIS A 100 23.76 -8.57 -9.39
N SER A 101 23.77 -7.29 -9.76
CA SER A 101 24.41 -6.25 -8.96
C SER A 101 23.66 -6.03 -7.65
N ILE A 102 24.42 -5.78 -6.58
CA ILE A 102 23.87 -5.42 -5.27
C ILE A 102 24.25 -4.00 -4.91
N ARG A 103 23.27 -3.22 -4.46
CA ARG A 103 23.46 -1.87 -3.94
C ARG A 103 22.72 -1.67 -2.62
N LYS A 104 23.16 -0.72 -1.82
CA LYS A 104 22.42 -0.30 -0.61
C LYS A 104 21.17 0.49 -1.04
N PHE A 105 20.03 0.19 -0.43
CA PHE A 105 18.84 1.03 -0.53
C PHE A 105 19.08 2.30 0.30
N PRO A 106 18.97 3.49 -0.28
CA PRO A 106 19.14 4.73 0.45
C PRO A 106 17.94 4.95 1.37
N VAL A 107 18.15 4.78 2.68
CA VAL A 107 17.18 5.23 3.69
C VAL A 107 17.48 6.70 3.96
N LEU A 108 16.59 7.59 3.55
CA LEU A 108 16.65 9.00 3.90
C LEU A 108 16.28 9.13 5.38
N MET A 109 17.28 9.36 6.22
CA MET A 109 17.06 9.78 7.59
C MET A 109 16.85 11.29 7.54
N VAL A 110 15.77 11.78 8.15
CA VAL A 110 15.53 13.22 8.27
C VAL A 110 16.64 13.81 9.14
N ASP A 111 17.36 14.81 8.64
CA ASP A 111 18.35 15.52 9.44
C ASP A 111 17.66 16.17 10.65
N GLU A 112 18.28 16.07 11.82
CA GLU A 112 17.75 16.56 13.09
C GLU A 112 17.45 18.08 13.10
N GLY A 113 17.79 18.82 12.05
CA GLY A 113 17.58 20.26 11.91
C GLY A 113 16.20 20.72 11.42
N ASP A 114 15.31 19.82 11.00
CA ASP A 114 13.95 20.19 10.58
C ASP A 114 12.95 19.99 11.74
N SER A 115 12.66 21.07 12.46
CA SER A 115 11.78 21.07 13.63
C SER A 115 10.37 20.57 13.30
N SER A 116 9.87 20.83 12.08
CA SER A 116 8.54 20.38 11.65
C SER A 116 8.45 18.86 11.52
N SER A 117 9.51 18.26 11.01
CA SER A 117 9.63 16.81 10.90
C SER A 117 9.91 16.15 12.25
N GLN A 118 10.66 16.81 13.15
CA GLN A 118 10.85 16.36 14.53
C GLN A 118 9.56 16.41 15.35
N ASP A 119 8.74 17.45 15.21
CA ASP A 119 7.47 17.55 15.93
C ASP A 119 6.46 16.49 15.46
N LEU A 120 6.45 16.13 14.18
CA LEU A 120 5.71 14.97 13.68
C LEU A 120 6.23 13.65 14.26
N LEU A 121 7.55 13.44 14.25
CA LEU A 121 8.18 12.21 14.76
C LEU A 121 8.00 12.04 16.27
N ASN A 122 7.97 13.15 17.02
CA ASN A 122 7.76 13.17 18.46
C ASN A 122 6.26 13.09 18.85
N GLY A 123 5.34 13.10 17.87
CA GLY A 123 3.90 13.06 18.12
C GLY A 123 3.32 14.35 18.69
N ASN A 124 4.03 15.48 18.55
CA ASN A 124 3.60 16.80 19.02
C ASN A 124 2.62 17.48 18.06
N ILE A 125 2.48 16.93 16.85
CA ILE A 125 1.51 17.35 15.84
C ILE A 125 0.35 16.34 15.83
N GLU A 126 -0.86 16.81 16.12
CA GLU A 126 -2.07 16.01 15.94
C GLU A 126 -2.36 15.83 14.45
N THR A 127 -2.02 14.65 13.91
CA THR A 127 -2.36 14.27 12.54
C THR A 127 -3.81 13.81 12.49
N GLY A 128 -4.65 14.44 11.68
CA GLY A 128 -6.06 14.11 11.60
C GLY A 128 -6.68 14.41 10.24
N VAL A 129 -7.78 13.73 9.93
CA VAL A 129 -8.64 14.09 8.82
C VAL A 129 -10.02 14.40 9.38
N GLU A 130 -10.52 15.60 9.09
CA GLU A 130 -11.89 15.98 9.37
C GLU A 130 -12.72 15.89 8.10
N MET A 131 -13.86 15.23 8.22
CA MET A 131 -14.91 15.22 7.21
C MET A 131 -16.22 15.56 7.89
N GLU A 132 -16.96 16.49 7.31
CA GLU A 132 -18.29 16.85 7.79
C GLU A 132 -19.34 15.89 7.23
N GLU A 133 -20.43 15.70 7.97
CA GLU A 133 -21.60 15.00 7.44
C GLU A 133 -22.17 15.79 6.26
N VAL A 134 -22.45 15.09 5.16
CA VAL A 134 -22.90 15.73 3.92
C VAL A 134 -24.36 15.41 3.71
N VAL A 135 -25.21 16.44 3.66
CA VAL A 135 -26.64 16.29 3.37
C VAL A 135 -26.91 16.66 1.92
N VAL A 136 -27.41 15.70 1.15
CA VAL A 136 -27.70 15.84 -0.27
C VAL A 136 -29.21 15.82 -0.47
N SER A 137 -29.77 16.88 -1.02
CA SER A 137 -31.18 16.89 -1.43
C SER A 137 -31.31 16.34 -2.85
N VAL A 138 -31.98 15.21 -3.01
CA VAL A 138 -32.27 14.55 -4.29
C VAL A 138 -33.73 14.82 -4.70
N PRO A 139 -33.97 15.19 -5.96
CA PRO A 139 -35.33 15.30 -6.53
C PRO A 139 -36.20 14.09 -6.21
N SER A 140 -37.49 14.33 -5.92
CA SER A 140 -38.48 13.25 -5.76
C SER A 140 -38.82 12.53 -7.08
N GLU A 141 -38.57 13.18 -8.22
CA GLU A 141 -38.81 12.63 -9.56
C GLU A 141 -37.64 13.01 -10.51
N GLY A 142 -37.19 12.06 -11.33
CA GLY A 142 -36.28 12.32 -12.47
C GLY A 142 -34.78 12.34 -12.18
N ALA A 143 -34.35 12.25 -10.91
CA ALA A 143 -32.93 12.08 -10.59
C ALA A 143 -32.53 10.59 -10.64
N GLU A 144 -31.67 10.22 -11.59
CA GLU A 144 -31.17 8.86 -11.76
C GLU A 144 -29.79 8.67 -11.11
N GLU A 145 -29.03 9.75 -10.93
CA GLU A 145 -27.63 9.71 -10.46
C GLU A 145 -27.26 10.99 -9.68
N ILE A 146 -26.43 10.85 -8.65
CA ILE A 146 -25.70 11.96 -8.00
C ILE A 146 -24.19 11.82 -8.26
N THR A 147 -23.50 12.96 -8.35
CA THR A 147 -22.04 13.01 -8.47
C THR A 147 -21.48 13.62 -7.19
N LEU A 148 -20.72 12.83 -6.44
CA LEU A 148 -19.98 13.32 -5.27
C LEU A 148 -18.58 13.72 -5.72
N GLN A 149 -18.25 15.00 -5.57
CA GLN A 149 -16.93 15.56 -5.86
C GLN A 149 -16.15 15.74 -4.56
N ILE A 150 -15.01 15.08 -4.45
CA ILE A 150 -14.14 15.13 -3.27
C ILE A 150 -13.18 16.31 -3.41
N LYS A 151 -13.20 17.21 -2.43
CA LYS A 151 -12.31 18.37 -2.35
C LYS A 151 -11.39 18.22 -1.14
N LEU A 152 -10.08 18.16 -1.39
CA LEU A 152 -9.08 18.12 -0.34
C LEU A 152 -8.68 19.54 0.03
N ASN A 153 -8.79 19.85 1.31
CA ASN A 153 -8.30 21.09 1.91
C ASN A 153 -7.01 20.74 2.67
N LEU A 154 -5.89 20.84 1.96
CA LEU A 154 -4.56 20.58 2.49
C LEU A 154 -4.00 21.87 3.13
N PRO A 155 -3.34 21.79 4.30
CA PRO A 155 -2.56 22.90 4.85
C PRO A 155 -1.48 23.39 3.89
N GLU A 156 -0.98 24.60 4.11
CA GLU A 156 0.12 25.15 3.33
C GLU A 156 1.37 24.25 3.45
N GLY A 157 2.01 23.94 2.31
CA GLY A 157 3.18 23.07 2.27
C GLY A 157 2.89 21.57 2.39
N VAL A 158 1.62 21.15 2.38
CA VAL A 158 1.20 19.74 2.42
C VAL A 158 0.72 19.27 1.06
N SER A 159 1.22 18.13 0.58
CA SER A 159 0.77 17.45 -0.64
C SER A 159 0.35 16.01 -0.36
N LEU A 160 -0.31 15.35 -1.32
CA LEU A 160 -0.52 13.90 -1.25
C LEU A 160 0.71 13.16 -1.78
N ASN A 161 1.05 12.04 -1.14
CA ASN A 161 2.08 11.12 -1.63
C ASN A 161 1.58 10.41 -2.87
N GLU A 162 2.03 10.81 -4.06
CA GLU A 162 1.64 10.21 -5.33
C GLU A 162 2.04 8.73 -5.48
N ALA A 163 3.09 8.29 -4.77
CA ALA A 163 3.53 6.90 -4.76
C ALA A 163 2.73 6.03 -3.77
N ALA A 164 1.94 6.65 -2.89
CA ALA A 164 1.12 5.93 -1.91
C ALA A 164 -0.32 5.72 -2.42
N PRO A 165 -1.00 4.66 -1.95
CA PRO A 165 -2.34 4.33 -2.40
C PRO A 165 -3.39 5.21 -1.71
N ASN A 166 -3.46 6.50 -2.08
CA ASN A 166 -4.56 7.39 -1.69
C ASN A 166 -5.86 6.86 -2.28
N LYS A 167 -6.86 6.58 -1.43
CA LYS A 167 -8.07 5.85 -1.82
C LYS A 167 -9.34 6.48 -1.27
N TRP A 168 -10.42 6.35 -2.02
CA TRP A 168 -11.78 6.53 -1.51
C TRP A 168 -12.50 5.18 -1.53
N LYS A 169 -13.47 5.02 -0.64
CA LYS A 169 -14.40 3.88 -0.58
C LYS A 169 -15.79 4.40 -0.25
N VAL A 170 -16.81 3.79 -0.83
CA VAL A 170 -18.21 4.05 -0.49
C VAL A 170 -18.92 2.73 -0.22
N GLU A 171 -19.73 2.72 0.84
CA GLU A 171 -20.53 1.58 1.27
C GLU A 171 -21.95 2.07 1.56
N SER A 172 -22.95 1.24 1.24
CA SER A 172 -24.34 1.54 1.54
C SER A 172 -25.01 0.28 2.09
N HIS A 173 -25.86 0.45 3.10
CA HIS A 173 -26.76 -0.60 3.56
C HIS A 173 -28.11 -0.60 2.81
N ASP A 174 -28.31 0.40 1.94
CA ASP A 174 -29.48 0.50 1.08
C ASP A 174 -29.31 -0.33 -0.20
N PRO A 175 -30.14 -1.38 -0.40
CA PRO A 175 -30.11 -2.17 -1.63
C PRO A 175 -30.62 -1.40 -2.87
N GLY A 176 -31.32 -0.27 -2.67
CA GLY A 176 -31.82 0.58 -3.75
C GLY A 176 -30.77 1.51 -4.36
N LEU A 177 -29.64 1.73 -3.68
CA LEU A 177 -28.55 2.54 -4.21
C LEU A 177 -27.65 1.71 -5.13
N ILE A 178 -27.40 2.24 -6.33
CA ILE A 178 -26.50 1.63 -7.30
C ILE A 178 -25.13 2.29 -7.17
N LEU A 179 -24.09 1.51 -6.90
CA LEU A 179 -22.70 1.99 -6.81
C LEU A 179 -21.90 1.45 -7.99
N PRO A 180 -21.77 2.18 -9.11
CA PRO A 180 -20.98 1.75 -10.27
C PRO A 180 -19.53 1.41 -9.90
N ALA A 181 -18.99 2.12 -8.90
CA ALA A 181 -17.73 1.80 -8.25
C ALA A 181 -17.87 2.02 -6.74
N SER A 182 -17.35 1.08 -5.94
CA SER A 182 -17.34 1.17 -4.47
C SER A 182 -16.00 1.62 -3.89
N GLN A 183 -14.97 1.77 -4.73
CA GLN A 183 -13.66 2.28 -4.33
C GLN A 183 -12.87 2.78 -5.55
N GLY A 184 -11.88 3.61 -5.32
CA GLY A 184 -10.97 4.10 -6.36
C GLY A 184 -9.81 4.92 -5.80
N ASN A 185 -8.98 5.44 -6.70
CA ASN A 185 -7.88 6.33 -6.34
C ASN A 185 -8.41 7.71 -5.99
N LEU A 186 -7.83 8.31 -4.96
CA LEU A 186 -8.17 9.64 -4.48
C LEU A 186 -7.12 10.66 -4.92
N GLN A 187 -7.58 11.72 -5.57
CA GLN A 187 -6.81 12.89 -5.97
C GLN A 187 -7.67 14.15 -5.80
N GLN A 188 -7.07 15.32 -5.97
CA GLN A 188 -7.83 16.58 -5.91
C GLN A 188 -8.95 16.57 -6.96
N GLY A 189 -10.20 16.77 -6.51
CA GLY A 189 -11.36 16.82 -7.40
C GLY A 189 -11.85 15.46 -7.89
N THR A 190 -11.47 14.34 -7.25
CA THR A 190 -12.03 13.01 -7.57
C THR A 190 -13.55 13.03 -7.54
N GLU A 191 -14.17 12.47 -8.58
CA GLU A 191 -15.62 12.33 -8.70
C GLU A 191 -16.02 10.86 -8.57
N LEU A 192 -17.10 10.60 -7.85
CA LEU A 192 -17.77 9.31 -7.83
C LEU A 192 -19.27 9.47 -8.07
N LYS A 193 -19.85 8.49 -8.76
CA LYS A 193 -21.27 8.46 -9.13
C LYS A 193 -22.02 7.51 -8.22
N VAL A 194 -23.23 7.88 -7.83
CA VAL A 194 -24.16 7.03 -7.07
C VAL A 194 -25.51 7.08 -7.78
N GLY A 195 -25.97 5.94 -8.27
CA GLY A 195 -27.29 5.79 -8.87
C GLY A 195 -28.37 5.72 -7.79
N LEU A 196 -29.48 6.40 -8.05
CA LEU A 196 -30.62 6.49 -7.13
C LEU A 196 -31.68 5.43 -7.47
N PRO A 197 -32.49 4.98 -6.49
CA PRO A 197 -33.61 4.08 -6.76
C PRO A 197 -34.69 4.76 -7.59
N ALA A 198 -35.55 3.96 -8.24
CA ALA A 198 -36.70 4.46 -8.98
C ALA A 198 -37.67 5.25 -8.07
N ALA A 199 -38.31 6.28 -8.62
CA ALA A 199 -39.18 7.18 -7.86
C ALA A 199 -40.26 6.43 -7.04
N GLY A 200 -40.28 6.67 -5.73
CA GLY A 200 -41.26 6.09 -4.80
C GLY A 200 -40.68 5.21 -3.69
N ASP A 201 -39.44 4.73 -3.83
CA ASP A 201 -38.72 4.07 -2.73
C ASP A 201 -37.97 5.11 -1.90
N THR A 202 -38.09 5.04 -0.57
CA THR A 202 -37.35 5.95 0.33
C THR A 202 -35.99 5.33 0.57
N PRO A 203 -34.87 5.89 0.04
CA PRO A 203 -33.59 5.29 0.28
C PRO A 203 -33.26 5.28 1.78
N SER A 204 -32.75 4.14 2.24
CA SER A 204 -32.20 4.01 3.59
C SER A 204 -30.95 4.87 3.70
N ARG A 205 -30.81 5.54 4.84
CA ARG A 205 -30.13 6.84 4.97
C ARG A 205 -28.61 6.83 5.08
N ASP A 206 -27.94 5.72 4.75
CA ASP A 206 -26.57 5.51 5.21
C ASP A 206 -25.61 5.14 4.06
N LEU A 207 -25.31 6.12 3.19
CA LEU A 207 -24.11 6.05 2.36
C LEU A 207 -22.92 6.46 3.24
N ILE A 208 -22.02 5.53 3.51
CA ILE A 208 -20.81 5.76 4.28
C ILE A 208 -19.66 5.92 3.30
N MET A 209 -19.03 7.09 3.33
CA MET A 209 -17.81 7.35 2.60
C MET A 209 -16.60 7.22 3.52
N SER A 210 -15.55 6.58 3.04
CA SER A 210 -14.24 6.55 3.69
C SER A 210 -13.17 7.07 2.73
N CYS A 211 -12.19 7.83 3.23
CA CYS A 211 -10.98 8.12 2.47
C CYS A 211 -9.74 7.78 3.29
N THR A 212 -8.74 7.27 2.58
CA THR A 212 -7.39 7.00 3.09
C THR A 212 -6.42 7.90 2.35
N VAL A 213 -5.67 8.72 3.09
CA VAL A 213 -4.72 9.68 2.52
C VAL A 213 -3.36 9.54 3.19
N PHE A 214 -2.31 9.77 2.40
CA PHE A 214 -0.91 9.73 2.82
C PHE A 214 -0.30 11.10 2.52
N PRO A 215 -0.39 12.07 3.44
CA PRO A 215 0.13 13.40 3.18
C PRO A 215 1.65 13.45 3.35
N CYS A 216 2.31 14.32 2.59
CA CYS A 216 3.71 14.67 2.75
C CYS A 216 3.88 16.15 3.05
N LEU A 217 4.79 16.47 3.96
CA LEU A 217 5.25 17.83 4.19
C LEU A 217 6.17 18.30 3.06
N ALA A 218 6.37 19.61 2.96
CA ALA A 218 7.34 20.23 2.06
C ALA A 218 8.78 19.73 2.26
N SER A 219 9.10 19.20 3.45
CA SER A 219 10.38 18.56 3.75
C SER A 219 10.58 17.20 3.06
N GLY A 220 9.52 16.63 2.48
CA GLY A 220 9.51 15.29 1.90
C GLY A 220 9.16 14.18 2.89
N VAL A 221 8.92 14.51 4.17
CA VAL A 221 8.45 13.54 5.17
C VAL A 221 6.97 13.27 4.95
N CYS A 222 6.62 11.99 4.78
CA CYS A 222 5.24 11.56 4.59
C CYS A 222 4.71 10.87 5.85
N VAL A 223 3.46 11.17 6.18
CA VAL A 223 2.75 10.62 7.34
C VAL A 223 2.06 9.31 6.95
N MET A 224 1.97 8.39 7.91
CA MET A 224 1.19 7.18 7.82
C MET A 224 -0.28 7.46 7.45
N ALA A 225 -0.95 6.46 6.90
CA ALA A 225 -2.33 6.55 6.42
C ALA A 225 -3.26 7.20 7.44
N ILE A 226 -3.85 8.34 7.07
CA ILE A 226 -4.93 8.95 7.85
C ILE A 226 -6.25 8.54 7.20
N VAL A 227 -7.15 7.98 7.99
CA VAL A 227 -8.45 7.49 7.53
C VAL A 227 -9.55 8.35 8.14
N ALA A 228 -10.43 8.87 7.30
CA ALA A 228 -11.67 9.50 7.75
C ALA A 228 -12.88 8.84 7.13
N ARG A 229 -14.01 8.99 7.83
CA ARG A 229 -15.31 8.52 7.40
C ARG A 229 -16.34 9.61 7.62
N CYS A 230 -17.24 9.79 6.67
CA CYS A 230 -18.44 10.59 6.85
C CYS A 230 -19.67 9.87 6.31
N ALA A 231 -20.82 10.21 6.89
CA ALA A 231 -22.10 9.82 6.34
C ALA A 231 -22.51 10.85 5.27
N VAL A 232 -22.99 10.35 4.14
CA VAL A 232 -23.64 11.14 3.10
C VAL A 232 -25.14 10.82 3.20
N ARG A 233 -25.89 11.75 3.79
CA ARG A 233 -27.34 11.58 3.97
C ARG A 233 -28.10 12.12 2.77
N LEU A 234 -28.88 11.24 2.15
CA LEU A 234 -29.78 11.62 1.06
C LEU A 234 -31.14 12.04 1.65
N THR A 235 -31.64 13.19 1.20
CA THR A 235 -32.94 13.79 1.59
C THR A 235 -33.74 14.13 0.34
N HIS A 236 -35.07 14.12 0.38
CA HIS A 236 -35.87 14.48 -0.80
C HIS A 236 -36.33 15.94 -0.76
N THR A 237 -36.27 16.62 -1.90
CA THR A 237 -36.94 17.92 -2.13
C THR A 237 -38.10 17.74 -3.11
N GLU A 238 -39.31 18.10 -2.68
CA GLU A 238 -40.50 18.11 -3.55
C GLU A 238 -40.40 19.25 -4.58
N GLY A 239 -40.71 18.95 -5.84
CA GLY A 239 -40.87 19.95 -6.90
C GLY A 239 -39.58 20.43 -7.60
N GLU A 240 -38.42 19.88 -7.25
CA GLU A 240 -37.15 20.14 -7.93
C GLU A 240 -36.92 19.09 -9.02
N VAL A 241 -36.54 19.49 -10.24
CA VAL A 241 -36.24 18.56 -11.36
C VAL A 241 -34.78 18.76 -11.77
N SER A 242 -33.93 17.77 -11.48
CA SER A 242 -32.54 17.74 -11.96
C SER A 242 -32.11 16.29 -12.19
N THR A 243 -31.36 16.05 -13.27
CA THR A 243 -30.85 14.72 -13.63
C THR A 243 -29.50 14.40 -12.98
N SER A 244 -28.83 15.40 -12.40
CA SER A 244 -27.56 15.25 -11.66
C SER A 244 -27.40 16.36 -10.62
N LYS A 245 -26.71 16.04 -9.51
CA LYS A 245 -26.37 17.01 -8.47
C LYS A 245 -24.92 16.82 -8.03
N ASP A 246 -24.13 17.89 -8.14
CA ASP A 246 -22.76 17.92 -7.67
C ASP A 246 -22.73 18.23 -6.17
N VAL A 247 -22.08 17.35 -5.42
CA VAL A 247 -21.97 17.46 -3.97
C VAL A 247 -20.50 17.51 -3.59
N SER A 248 -20.09 18.59 -2.94
CA SER A 248 -18.71 18.72 -2.47
C SER A 248 -18.52 18.03 -1.12
N ILE A 249 -17.58 17.10 -1.05
CA ILE A 249 -17.14 16.47 0.19
C ILE A 249 -15.80 17.06 0.56
N ASN A 250 -15.79 17.88 1.61
CA ASN A 250 -14.59 18.58 2.05
C ASN A 250 -13.83 17.71 3.04
N ILE A 251 -12.58 17.41 2.70
CA ILE A 251 -11.64 16.67 3.55
C ILE A 251 -10.61 17.66 4.04
N ARG A 252 -10.61 17.99 5.33
CA ARG A 252 -9.60 18.88 5.93
C ARG A 252 -8.53 18.05 6.61
N LEU A 253 -7.29 18.19 6.17
CA LEU A 253 -6.15 17.63 6.90
C LEU A 253 -5.73 18.55 8.04
N LYS A 254 -5.46 17.94 9.19
CA LYS A 254 -4.76 18.55 10.32
C LYS A 254 -3.38 17.93 10.40
N LEU A 255 -2.38 18.79 10.27
CA LEU A 255 -0.95 18.58 10.45
C LEU A 255 -0.41 19.85 11.13
#